data_AF-A0AAV5QIW0-F1
#
_entry.id   AF-A0AAV5QIW0-F1
#
_cell.length_a   1.000
_cell.length_b   1.000
_cell.length_c   1.000
_cell.angle_alpha   90.00
_cell.angle_beta   90.00
_cell.angle_gamma   90.00
#
_symmetry.space_group_name_H-M   'P 1'
#
loop_
_entity.id
_entity.type
_entity.pdbx_description
1 polymer ?
#
loop_
_entity_poly.entity_id
_entity_poly.type
_entity_poly.pdbx_seq_one_letter_code
_entity_poly.pdbx_strand_id
1 'polypeptide(L)'
;MFLERLSLKSKIALGLISSYSIYAAIVVYKTNSEIEKRTKKYHQDKDGVARFGPLVVLGRYQNPFYEYEHETLFHFAYNQVRKLFSVKNIVNVENSTAWRLHMPIYKPDFFLMFNNSKIKNDINPEDSDEMVANRYHSIPPLSSRLVFTWLGQSSAYIQISDKNILTDPVFNDHIINKRFGPKRLTPSPAQIEDLPTPDIVLVSHNHPDHLEPDSIKKLSTKKNTLWVVPDGVGSQLKSNGVESSKIIEMSWWQRQRLDEHWEVACCPAKHWSGNWFIDFNNSLWCSFILFKDQKPVLYHMGDTGYQQDLFESIKSQYCANQPISLILAPIGQYTTSKVTNHHHMSPTEVVKVASFFNAKKTMGVHYGTFALGLEPLAEPRRLLAEMAAAEGLNGVFPGEFGQTVTCKI
;
A
#
# COMPACT_ATOMS: atom_id res chain seq x y z
N MET A 1 -17.82 -47.25 13.61
CA MET A 1 -17.74 -47.97 12.32
C MET A 1 -16.99 -47.26 11.18
N PHE A 2 -17.30 -46.01 10.78
CA PHE A 2 -16.55 -45.36 9.67
C PHE A 2 -15.12 -44.93 10.07
N LEU A 3 -14.96 -44.26 11.22
CA LEU A 3 -13.65 -43.79 11.71
C LEU A 3 -12.67 -44.93 12.01
N GLU A 4 -13.17 -46.10 12.45
CA GLU A 4 -12.32 -47.26 12.79
C GLU A 4 -11.60 -47.83 11.57
N ARG A 5 -12.22 -47.74 10.38
CA ARG A 5 -11.67 -48.23 9.10
C ARG A 5 -10.63 -47.30 8.47
N LEU A 6 -10.44 -46.10 9.00
CA LEU A 6 -9.47 -45.14 8.47
C LEU A 6 -8.04 -45.46 8.91
N SER A 7 -7.08 -45.18 8.02
CA SER A 7 -5.65 -45.23 8.36
C SER A 7 -5.31 -44.23 9.48
N LEU A 8 -4.23 -44.47 10.22
CA LEU A 8 -3.75 -43.53 11.24
C LEU A 8 -3.50 -42.12 10.65
N LYS A 9 -2.91 -42.04 9.44
CA LYS A 9 -2.69 -40.78 8.73
C LYS A 9 -4.00 -40.05 8.45
N SER A 10 -5.02 -40.76 8.00
CA SER A 10 -6.35 -40.20 7.74
C SER A 10 -7.03 -39.70 9.03
N LYS A 11 -6.87 -40.44 10.14
CA LYS A 11 -7.37 -40.01 11.46
C LYS A 11 -6.69 -38.73 11.94
N ILE A 12 -5.36 -38.64 11.82
CA ILE A 12 -4.60 -37.43 12.16
C ILE A 12 -5.03 -36.24 11.28
N ALA A 13 -5.15 -36.44 9.97
CA ALA A 13 -5.58 -35.39 9.05
C ALA A 13 -6.99 -34.87 9.38
N LEU A 14 -7.94 -35.77 9.65
CA LEU A 14 -9.30 -35.40 10.10
C LEU A 14 -9.28 -34.64 11.42
N GLY A 15 -8.45 -35.06 12.38
CA GLY A 15 -8.25 -34.35 13.63
C GLY A 15 -7.80 -32.91 13.40
N LEU A 16 -6.75 -32.70 12.60
CA LEU A 16 -6.23 -31.37 12.27
C LEU A 16 -7.27 -30.49 11.56
N ILE A 17 -7.97 -31.04 10.56
CA ILE A 17 -9.03 -30.33 9.83
C ILE A 17 -10.17 -29.94 10.78
N SER A 18 -10.58 -30.85 11.67
CA SER A 18 -11.67 -30.60 12.62
C SER A 18 -11.28 -29.52 13.63
N SER A 19 -10.08 -29.62 14.22
CA SER A 19 -9.55 -28.62 15.15
C SER A 19 -9.44 -27.24 14.49
N TYR A 20 -8.92 -27.17 13.25
CA TYR A 20 -8.84 -25.91 12.51
C TYR A 20 -10.23 -25.37 12.17
N SER A 21 -11.18 -26.21 11.79
CA SER A 21 -12.56 -25.79 11.49
C SER A 21 -13.25 -25.17 12.71
N ILE A 22 -13.07 -25.78 13.89
CA ILE A 22 -13.57 -25.23 15.15
C ILE A 22 -12.90 -23.89 15.46
N TYR A 23 -11.57 -23.81 15.34
CA TYR A 23 -10.83 -22.56 15.50
C TYR A 23 -11.37 -21.46 14.58
N ALA A 24 -11.49 -21.74 13.28
CA ALA A 24 -11.99 -20.80 12.28
C ALA A 24 -13.42 -20.34 12.60
N ALA A 25 -14.31 -21.26 13.00
CA ALA A 25 -15.67 -20.92 13.41
C ALA A 25 -15.70 -19.98 14.63
N ILE A 26 -14.85 -20.22 15.63
CA ILE A 26 -14.72 -19.34 16.80
C ILE A 26 -14.21 -17.96 16.40
N VAL A 27 -13.20 -17.89 15.52
CA VAL A 27 -12.67 -16.61 15.01
C VAL A 27 -13.77 -15.82 14.30
N VAL A 28 -14.48 -16.44 13.36
CA VAL A 28 -15.58 -15.80 12.62
C VAL A 28 -16.67 -15.31 13.58
N TYR A 29 -17.11 -16.16 14.51
CA TYR A 29 -18.15 -15.82 15.48
C TYR A 29 -17.76 -14.62 16.36
N LYS A 30 -16.57 -14.68 17.00
CA LYS A 30 -16.09 -13.62 17.87
C LYS A 30 -15.87 -12.30 17.12
N THR A 31 -15.34 -12.39 15.90
CA THR A 31 -15.11 -11.22 15.05
C THR A 31 -16.43 -10.55 14.68
N ASN A 32 -17.40 -11.32 14.16
CA ASN A 32 -18.71 -10.79 13.79
C ASN A 32 -19.46 -10.19 14.99
N SER A 33 -19.39 -10.83 16.16
CA SER A 33 -20.01 -10.31 17.39
C SER A 33 -19.43 -8.95 17.79
N GLU A 34 -18.10 -8.78 17.67
CA GLU A 34 -17.45 -7.51 17.97
C GLU A 34 -17.74 -6.44 16.91
N ILE A 35 -17.77 -6.79 15.62
CA ILE A 35 -18.19 -5.89 14.54
C ILE A 35 -19.61 -5.38 14.79
N GLU A 36 -20.53 -6.26 15.18
CA GLU A 36 -21.92 -5.89 15.48
C GLU A 36 -22.02 -4.91 16.64
N LYS A 37 -21.31 -5.21 17.74
CA LYS A 37 -21.24 -4.34 18.91
C LYS A 37 -20.70 -2.96 18.56
N ARG A 38 -19.58 -2.89 17.83
CA ARG A 38 -18.93 -1.63 17.42
C ARG A 38 -19.79 -0.84 16.44
N THR A 39 -20.46 -1.50 15.51
CA THR A 39 -21.34 -0.85 14.54
C THR A 39 -22.57 -0.25 15.23
N LYS A 40 -23.22 -0.99 16.14
CA LYS A 40 -24.34 -0.46 16.94
C LYS A 40 -23.94 0.79 17.71
N LYS A 41 -22.75 0.79 18.31
CA LYS A 41 -22.20 1.95 19.03
C LYS A 41 -21.95 3.14 18.09
N TYR A 42 -21.30 2.91 16.94
CA TYR A 42 -21.05 3.96 15.93
C TYR A 42 -22.32 4.65 15.44
N HIS A 43 -23.44 3.93 15.29
CA HIS A 43 -24.71 4.56 14.91
C HIS A 43 -25.25 5.52 15.98
N GLN A 44 -24.80 5.41 17.24
CA GLN A 44 -25.21 6.26 18.35
C GLN A 44 -24.28 7.46 18.53
N ASP A 45 -22.96 7.25 18.50
CA ASP A 45 -21.96 8.26 18.86
C ASP A 45 -21.13 8.78 17.68
N LYS A 46 -21.22 8.14 16.52
CA LYS A 46 -20.37 8.42 15.34
C LYS A 46 -18.87 8.34 15.64
N ASP A 47 -18.47 7.56 16.65
CA ASP A 47 -17.07 7.34 17.00
C ASP A 47 -16.41 6.34 16.02
N GLY A 48 -15.83 6.89 14.97
CA GLY A 48 -15.10 6.14 13.95
C GLY A 48 -13.86 5.41 14.48
N VAL A 49 -13.21 5.96 15.51
CA VAL A 49 -12.01 5.36 16.11
C VAL A 49 -12.38 4.07 16.84
N ALA A 50 -13.48 4.09 17.60
CA ALA A 50 -13.99 2.88 18.24
C ALA A 50 -14.47 1.84 17.22
N ARG A 51 -15.12 2.27 16.13
CA ARG A 51 -15.62 1.35 15.10
C ARG A 51 -14.48 0.63 14.38
N PHE A 52 -13.54 1.39 13.84
CA PHE A 52 -12.43 0.85 13.03
C PHE A 52 -11.13 0.74 13.82
N GLY A 53 -11.21 0.51 15.13
CA GLY A 53 -10.03 0.20 15.95
C GLY A 53 -9.46 -1.19 15.61
N PRO A 54 -8.19 -1.45 15.93
CA PRO A 54 -7.60 -2.77 15.72
C PRO A 54 -8.42 -3.84 16.45
N LEU A 55 -8.55 -5.01 15.82
CA LEU A 55 -9.28 -6.15 16.38
C LEU A 55 -8.39 -7.38 16.33
N VAL A 56 -8.13 -7.98 17.49
CA VAL A 56 -7.35 -9.21 17.61
C VAL A 56 -8.22 -10.30 18.20
N VAL A 57 -8.34 -11.42 17.48
CA VAL A 57 -9.10 -12.59 17.92
C VAL A 57 -8.19 -13.81 17.87
N LEU A 58 -7.97 -14.43 19.03
CA LEU A 58 -7.10 -15.61 19.17
C LEU A 58 -5.70 -15.41 18.55
N GLY A 59 -5.11 -14.24 18.79
CA GLY A 59 -3.74 -13.90 18.37
C GLY A 59 -3.58 -13.48 16.91
N ARG A 60 -4.67 -13.27 16.17
CA ARG A 60 -4.64 -12.76 14.78
C ARG A 60 -5.44 -11.49 14.64
N TYR A 61 -4.94 -10.53 13.89
CA TYR A 61 -5.68 -9.33 13.50
C TYR A 61 -6.89 -9.72 12.63
N GLN A 62 -7.97 -8.96 12.75
CA GLN A 62 -9.21 -9.16 12.01
C GLN A 62 -9.72 -7.83 11.47
N ASN A 63 -10.42 -7.88 10.34
CA ASN A 63 -11.03 -6.68 9.78
C ASN A 63 -12.31 -6.31 10.56
N PRO A 64 -12.52 -5.04 10.91
CA PRO A 64 -13.73 -4.58 11.59
C PRO A 64 -14.90 -4.27 10.62
N PHE A 65 -14.89 -4.84 9.40
CA PHE A 65 -15.88 -4.55 8.35
C PHE A 65 -16.80 -5.76 8.11
N TYR A 66 -18.10 -5.53 7.98
CA TYR A 66 -19.08 -6.60 7.71
C TYR A 66 -18.90 -7.24 6.34
N GLU A 67 -18.52 -6.42 5.36
CA GLU A 67 -18.36 -6.81 3.95
C GLU A 67 -17.03 -7.54 3.70
N TYR A 68 -16.24 -7.77 4.76
CA TYR A 68 -14.98 -8.50 4.67
C TYR A 68 -15.23 -10.02 4.76
N GLU A 69 -14.81 -10.76 3.74
CA GLU A 69 -14.81 -12.22 3.79
C GLU A 69 -13.65 -12.69 4.67
N HIS A 70 -13.93 -13.48 5.72
CA HIS A 70 -12.91 -13.95 6.65
C HIS A 70 -11.88 -14.84 5.94
N GLU A 71 -10.62 -14.41 5.95
CA GLU A 71 -9.49 -15.14 5.38
C GLU A 71 -9.13 -16.35 6.26
N THR A 72 -9.73 -17.50 5.93
CA THR A 72 -9.39 -18.80 6.52
C THR A 72 -8.53 -19.62 5.55
N LEU A 73 -7.83 -20.63 6.04
CA LEU A 73 -7.08 -21.58 5.21
C LEU A 73 -7.99 -22.26 4.17
N PHE A 74 -9.26 -22.49 4.51
CA PHE A 74 -10.24 -23.04 3.56
C PHE A 74 -10.59 -22.03 2.47
N HIS A 75 -10.83 -20.78 2.83
CA HIS A 75 -11.09 -19.71 1.87
C HIS A 75 -9.89 -19.50 0.94
N PHE A 76 -8.69 -19.44 1.51
CA PHE A 76 -7.45 -19.36 0.77
C PHE A 76 -7.27 -20.54 -0.19
N ALA A 77 -7.39 -21.78 0.30
CA ALA A 77 -7.26 -22.98 -0.52
C ALA A 77 -8.30 -23.01 -1.65
N TYR A 78 -9.54 -22.64 -1.36
CA TYR A 78 -10.61 -22.50 -2.34
C TYR A 78 -10.25 -21.48 -3.42
N ASN A 79 -9.76 -20.30 -3.05
CA ASN A 79 -9.34 -19.26 -3.98
C ASN A 79 -8.16 -19.71 -4.85
N GLN A 80 -7.17 -20.42 -4.28
CA GLN A 80 -6.05 -20.95 -5.05
C GLN A 80 -6.48 -22.02 -6.05
N VAL A 81 -7.37 -22.94 -5.66
CA VAL A 81 -7.93 -23.95 -6.57
C VAL A 81 -8.71 -23.26 -7.69
N ARG A 82 -9.54 -22.26 -7.37
CA ARG A 82 -10.27 -21.49 -8.38
C ARG A 82 -9.36 -20.76 -9.36
N LYS A 83 -8.29 -20.12 -8.86
CA LYS A 83 -7.30 -19.46 -9.71
C LYS A 83 -6.79 -20.41 -10.80
N LEU A 84 -6.47 -21.66 -10.45
CA LEU A 84 -6.03 -22.66 -11.45
C LEU A 84 -7.03 -22.86 -12.59
N PHE A 85 -8.34 -22.72 -12.33
CA PHE A 85 -9.39 -22.85 -13.34
C PHE A 85 -9.73 -21.54 -14.06
N SER A 86 -9.52 -20.37 -13.43
CA SER A 86 -9.75 -19.05 -14.05
C SER A 86 -8.54 -18.48 -14.80
N VAL A 87 -7.34 -19.03 -14.59
CA VAL A 87 -6.09 -18.63 -15.27
C VAL A 87 -6.15 -18.76 -16.79
N LYS A 88 -7.02 -19.61 -17.35
CA LYS A 88 -7.18 -19.75 -18.82
C LYS A 88 -7.51 -18.42 -19.55
N ASN A 89 -8.11 -17.43 -18.87
CA ASN A 89 -8.40 -16.13 -19.48
C ASN A 89 -7.29 -15.07 -19.29
N ILE A 90 -6.50 -15.14 -18.20
CA ILE A 90 -5.39 -14.20 -17.94
C ILE A 90 -4.22 -14.46 -18.90
N VAL A 91 -3.94 -15.73 -19.19
CA VAL A 91 -2.86 -16.16 -20.10
C VAL A 91 -3.04 -15.61 -21.52
N ASN A 92 -4.27 -15.34 -21.97
CA ASN A 92 -4.50 -14.71 -23.28
C ASN A 92 -4.16 -13.21 -23.29
N VAL A 93 -4.21 -12.52 -22.14
CA VAL A 93 -3.89 -11.09 -22.02
C VAL A 93 -2.37 -10.89 -21.92
N GLU A 94 -1.64 -11.77 -21.22
CA GLU A 94 -0.17 -11.74 -21.10
C GLU A 94 0.54 -11.91 -22.46
N ASN A 95 -0.04 -12.67 -23.39
CA ASN A 95 0.55 -12.89 -24.72
C ASN A 95 0.39 -11.70 -25.68
N SER A 96 -0.51 -10.76 -25.40
CA SER A 96 -0.60 -9.53 -26.20
C SER A 96 0.41 -8.51 -25.67
N THR A 97 1.35 -8.04 -26.50
CA THR A 97 2.23 -6.93 -26.12
C THR A 97 1.58 -5.56 -26.33
N ALA A 98 0.36 -5.51 -26.88
CA ALA A 98 -0.34 -4.28 -27.24
C ALA A 98 -0.58 -3.36 -26.04
N TRP A 99 -0.87 -3.91 -24.85
CA TRP A 99 -1.07 -3.10 -23.65
C TRP A 99 0.17 -2.27 -23.27
N ARG A 100 1.38 -2.71 -23.64
CA ARG A 100 2.63 -1.98 -23.36
C ARG A 100 2.70 -0.64 -24.07
N LEU A 101 2.00 -0.49 -25.20
CA LEU A 101 1.88 0.81 -25.89
C LEU A 101 1.16 1.86 -25.01
N HIS A 102 0.34 1.40 -24.06
CA HIS A 102 -0.39 2.25 -23.13
C HIS A 102 0.32 2.41 -21.78
N MET A 103 1.51 1.82 -21.60
CA MET A 103 2.26 1.81 -20.34
C MET A 103 3.71 2.26 -20.59
N PRO A 104 3.92 3.53 -20.95
CA PRO A 104 5.27 4.05 -21.21
C PRO A 104 6.13 4.00 -19.94
N ILE A 105 7.42 3.74 -20.13
CA ILE A 105 8.43 3.78 -19.08
C ILE A 105 9.32 4.99 -19.34
N TYR A 106 9.31 5.92 -18.40
CA TYR A 106 10.14 7.11 -18.39
C TYR A 106 11.39 6.86 -17.56
N LYS A 107 12.45 7.60 -17.87
CA LYS A 107 13.64 7.67 -17.02
C LYS A 107 13.35 8.67 -15.88
N PRO A 108 13.51 8.27 -14.60
CA PRO A 108 13.39 9.20 -13.49
C PRO A 108 14.36 10.38 -13.62
N ASP A 109 13.93 11.54 -13.12
CA ASP A 109 14.77 12.73 -13.05
C ASP A 109 15.72 12.66 -11.86
N PHE A 110 16.69 11.75 -11.96
CA PHE A 110 17.71 11.54 -10.94
C PHE A 110 18.50 12.83 -10.65
N PHE A 111 18.70 13.69 -11.66
CA PHE A 111 19.40 14.96 -11.47
C PHE A 111 18.67 15.84 -10.45
N LEU A 112 17.36 16.02 -10.62
CA LEU A 112 16.56 16.79 -9.66
C LEU A 112 16.56 16.12 -8.27
N MET A 113 16.40 14.79 -8.23
CA MET A 113 16.35 14.05 -6.96
C MET A 113 17.62 14.18 -6.12
N PHE A 114 18.78 14.01 -6.75
CA PHE A 114 20.07 14.12 -6.08
C PHE A 114 20.36 15.58 -5.68
N ASN A 115 20.07 16.57 -6.53
CA ASN A 115 20.30 17.96 -6.16
C ASN A 115 19.38 18.42 -5.02
N ASN A 116 18.10 18.04 -5.02
CA ASN A 116 17.20 18.27 -3.88
C ASN A 116 17.79 17.70 -2.57
N SER A 117 18.37 16.49 -2.65
CA SER A 117 18.99 15.84 -1.49
C SER A 117 20.30 16.52 -1.06
N LYS A 118 21.07 17.10 -1.99
CA LYS A 118 22.29 17.87 -1.66
C LYS A 118 21.95 19.20 -0.99
N ILE A 119 20.99 19.95 -1.55
CA ILE A 119 20.50 21.22 -0.98
C ILE A 119 19.99 20.98 0.44
N LYS A 120 19.18 19.93 0.63
CA LYS A 120 18.70 19.51 1.94
C LYS A 120 19.84 19.23 2.93
N ASN A 121 20.89 18.52 2.50
CA ASN A 121 21.99 18.10 3.38
C ASN A 121 23.11 19.15 3.51
N ASP A 122 22.89 20.38 3.00
CA ASP A 122 23.84 21.50 3.02
C ASP A 122 25.20 21.18 2.38
N ILE A 123 25.22 20.26 1.42
CA ILE A 123 26.43 19.93 0.66
C ILE A 123 26.51 20.94 -0.50
N ASN A 124 27.09 22.11 -0.21
CA ASN A 124 27.25 23.22 -1.16
C ASN A 124 25.92 23.59 -1.87
N PRO A 125 24.96 24.16 -1.12
CA PRO A 125 23.62 24.41 -1.61
C PRO A 125 23.59 25.45 -2.73
N GLU A 126 24.47 26.44 -2.72
CA GLU A 126 24.53 27.51 -3.74
C GLU A 126 24.77 26.94 -5.14
N ASP A 127 25.79 26.09 -5.30
CA ASP A 127 26.07 25.41 -6.57
C ASP A 127 24.89 24.51 -7.01
N SER A 128 24.30 23.77 -6.07
CA SER A 128 23.20 22.84 -6.38
C SER A 128 21.91 23.57 -6.75
N ASP A 129 21.59 24.68 -6.07
CA ASP A 129 20.45 25.54 -6.38
C ASP A 129 20.64 26.24 -7.72
N GLU A 130 21.84 26.73 -8.03
CA GLU A 130 22.16 27.33 -9.32
C GLU A 130 22.02 26.29 -10.46
N MET A 131 22.55 25.08 -10.27
CA MET A 131 22.41 23.97 -11.21
C MET A 131 20.94 23.61 -11.49
N VAL A 132 20.09 23.60 -10.46
CA VAL A 132 18.65 23.36 -10.60
C VAL A 132 17.98 24.53 -11.31
N ALA A 133 18.28 25.77 -10.93
CA ALA A 133 17.72 26.96 -11.57
C ALA A 133 18.03 27.01 -13.07
N ASN A 134 19.28 26.72 -13.44
CA ASN A 134 19.75 26.70 -14.83
C ASN A 134 19.04 25.64 -15.69
N ARG A 135 18.69 24.48 -15.11
CA ARG A 135 18.04 23.39 -15.86
C ARG A 135 16.52 23.56 -15.97
N TYR A 136 15.84 23.95 -14.89
CA TYR A 136 14.38 23.92 -14.84
C TYR A 136 13.70 25.25 -15.15
N HIS A 137 14.44 26.36 -15.27
CA HIS A 137 13.98 27.74 -15.53
C HIS A 137 12.96 28.29 -14.51
N SER A 138 11.95 27.53 -14.11
CA SER A 138 10.95 27.83 -13.07
C SER A 138 10.54 26.54 -12.36
N ILE A 139 11.00 26.38 -11.10
CA ILE A 139 10.64 25.27 -10.22
C ILE A 139 10.32 25.82 -8.81
N PRO A 140 9.34 25.27 -8.06
CA PRO A 140 9.03 25.77 -6.71
C PRO A 140 10.27 25.73 -5.80
N PRO A 141 10.43 26.64 -4.83
CA PRO A 141 11.55 26.58 -3.88
C PRO A 141 11.43 25.32 -3.03
N LEU A 142 12.57 24.75 -2.58
CA LEU A 142 12.61 23.45 -1.89
C LEU A 142 11.62 23.37 -0.73
N SER A 143 11.50 24.44 0.07
CA SER A 143 10.57 24.56 1.21
C SER A 143 9.08 24.35 0.89
N SER A 144 8.69 24.48 -0.37
CA SER A 144 7.32 24.26 -0.88
C SER A 144 7.27 23.32 -2.09
N ARG A 145 8.38 22.63 -2.39
CA ARG A 145 8.50 21.72 -3.54
C ARG A 145 8.04 20.32 -3.14
N LEU A 146 7.19 19.75 -3.99
CA LEU A 146 6.84 18.34 -4.01
C LEU A 146 7.38 17.74 -5.32
N VAL A 147 8.28 16.77 -5.20
CA VAL A 147 8.76 15.96 -6.32
C VAL A 147 8.39 14.52 -6.03
N PHE A 148 7.78 13.81 -6.96
CA PHE A 148 7.49 12.39 -6.78
C PHE A 148 7.68 11.62 -8.07
N THR A 149 8.02 10.34 -7.93
CA THR A 149 8.22 9.43 -9.06
C THR A 149 7.65 8.08 -8.71
N TRP A 150 6.78 7.58 -9.57
CA TRP A 150 6.25 6.23 -9.43
C TRP A 150 7.27 5.20 -9.94
N LEU A 151 7.61 4.24 -9.09
CA LEU A 151 8.60 3.19 -9.38
C LEU A 151 7.94 1.85 -9.74
N GLY A 152 6.61 1.83 -9.85
CA GLY A 152 5.81 0.64 -10.06
C GLY A 152 5.23 0.10 -8.76
N GLN A 153 4.15 -0.67 -8.90
CA GLN A 153 3.31 -1.19 -7.85
C GLN A 153 2.91 -0.09 -6.87
N SER A 154 3.05 -0.27 -5.56
CA SER A 154 2.83 0.78 -4.56
C SER A 154 4.13 1.50 -4.17
N SER A 155 5.21 1.30 -4.94
CA SER A 155 6.49 1.95 -4.73
C SER A 155 6.55 3.32 -5.39
N ALA A 156 6.75 4.35 -4.58
CA ALA A 156 7.01 5.71 -5.06
C ALA A 156 8.13 6.35 -4.25
N TYR A 157 8.97 7.12 -4.94
CA TYR A 157 9.97 7.96 -4.30
C TYR A 157 9.47 9.40 -4.30
N ILE A 158 9.35 10.00 -3.11
CA ILE A 158 8.76 11.31 -2.90
C ILE A 158 9.75 12.20 -2.15
N GLN A 159 9.90 13.43 -2.59
CA GLN A 159 10.63 14.48 -1.90
C GLN A 159 9.66 15.61 -1.55
N ILE A 160 9.53 15.87 -0.26
CA ILE A 160 8.67 16.92 0.28
C ILE A 160 9.51 17.78 1.19
N SER A 161 9.73 19.05 0.82
CA SER A 161 10.59 19.93 1.59
C SER A 161 11.98 19.31 1.84
N ASP A 162 12.24 18.91 3.08
CA ASP A 162 13.49 18.40 3.59
C ASP A 162 13.47 16.87 3.83
N LYS A 163 12.49 16.13 3.28
CA LYS A 163 12.41 14.66 3.44
C LYS A 163 12.37 13.93 2.10
N ASN A 164 13.19 12.89 2.01
CA ASN A 164 13.11 11.83 1.03
C ASN A 164 12.31 10.67 1.64
N ILE A 165 11.23 10.27 0.97
CA ILE A 165 10.28 9.26 1.42
C ILE A 165 10.21 8.17 0.34
N LEU A 166 10.28 6.91 0.75
CA LEU A 166 10.05 5.76 -0.10
C LEU A 166 8.87 4.95 0.44
N THR A 167 7.89 4.63 -0.40
CA THR A 167 6.74 3.80 -0.03
C THR A 167 6.92 2.37 -0.55
N ASP A 168 6.44 1.38 0.21
CA ASP A 168 6.28 -0.04 -0.15
C ASP A 168 7.35 -0.55 -1.15
N PRO A 169 8.63 -0.63 -0.77
CA PRO A 169 9.76 -0.73 -1.70
C PRO A 169 9.87 -2.12 -2.36
N VAL A 170 9.47 -2.23 -3.63
CA VAL A 170 9.46 -3.49 -4.39
C VAL A 170 10.11 -3.27 -5.76
N PHE A 171 11.29 -3.86 -5.95
CA PHE A 171 12.16 -3.64 -7.10
C PHE A 171 12.46 -4.94 -7.86
N ASN A 172 12.23 -6.10 -7.24
CA ASN A 172 12.48 -7.38 -7.88
C ASN A 172 11.53 -7.65 -9.05
N ASP A 173 12.01 -8.51 -9.96
CA ASP A 173 11.23 -9.00 -11.11
C ASP A 173 10.18 -10.05 -10.72
N HIS A 174 10.20 -10.59 -9.51
CA HIS A 174 9.29 -11.65 -9.08
C HIS A 174 8.85 -11.39 -7.64
N ILE A 175 7.55 -11.56 -7.37
CA ILE A 175 6.96 -11.35 -6.04
C ILE A 175 7.48 -12.36 -5.01
N ILE A 176 7.75 -13.61 -5.43
CA ILE A 176 8.27 -14.66 -4.53
C ILE A 176 9.64 -15.14 -5.00
N ASN A 177 9.73 -15.75 -6.19
CA ASN A 177 11.00 -16.09 -6.84
C ASN A 177 10.79 -16.46 -8.33
N LYS A 178 11.86 -16.80 -9.05
CA LYS A 178 11.80 -17.18 -10.47
C LYS A 178 10.98 -18.44 -10.77
N ARG A 179 10.77 -19.33 -9.79
CA ARG A 179 10.02 -20.59 -9.95
C ARG A 179 8.57 -20.49 -9.47
N PHE A 180 8.29 -19.59 -8.54
CA PHE A 180 6.99 -19.46 -7.88
C PHE A 180 6.60 -17.98 -7.81
N GLY A 181 5.34 -17.70 -8.14
CA GLY A 181 4.76 -16.36 -8.06
C GLY A 181 4.83 -15.56 -9.38
N PRO A 182 4.05 -14.47 -9.49
CA PRO A 182 3.99 -13.64 -10.68
C PRO A 182 5.34 -12.98 -11.02
N LYS A 183 5.65 -12.93 -12.31
CA LYS A 183 6.73 -12.10 -12.85
C LYS A 183 6.22 -10.69 -13.10
N ARG A 184 7.07 -9.70 -12.88
CA ARG A 184 6.86 -8.30 -13.21
C ARG A 184 6.59 -8.14 -14.70
N LEU A 185 5.50 -7.45 -15.03
CA LEU A 185 5.05 -7.14 -16.39
C LEU A 185 5.82 -5.96 -16.98
N THR A 186 6.03 -4.92 -16.16
CA THR A 186 6.71 -3.67 -16.53
C THR A 186 7.94 -3.50 -15.66
N PRO A 187 9.16 -3.50 -16.24
CA PRO A 187 10.41 -3.35 -15.49
C PRO A 187 10.39 -2.16 -14.53
N SER A 188 11.06 -2.29 -13.38
CA SER A 188 11.25 -1.16 -12.48
C SER A 188 12.06 -0.06 -13.20
N PRO A 189 11.64 1.22 -13.17
CA PRO A 189 12.33 2.32 -13.85
C PRO A 189 13.63 2.75 -13.15
N ALA A 190 13.87 2.27 -11.93
CA ALA A 190 15.08 2.48 -11.14
C ALA A 190 15.35 1.26 -10.26
N GLN A 191 16.58 1.13 -9.79
CA GLN A 191 16.96 0.28 -8.66
C GLN A 191 17.07 1.13 -7.38
N ILE A 192 17.07 0.48 -6.21
CA ILE A 192 17.24 1.15 -4.91
C ILE A 192 18.54 1.95 -4.87
N GLU A 193 19.59 1.42 -5.49
CA GLU A 193 20.91 2.02 -5.55
C GLU A 193 20.97 3.30 -6.42
N ASP A 194 20.02 3.47 -7.33
CA ASP A 194 19.92 4.65 -8.21
C ASP A 194 19.26 5.85 -7.50
N LEU A 195 18.65 5.62 -6.34
CA LEU A 195 17.91 6.64 -5.59
C LEU A 195 18.79 7.31 -4.54
N PRO A 196 18.57 8.59 -4.24
CA PRO A 196 19.10 9.17 -3.02
C PRO A 196 18.55 8.39 -1.80
N THR A 197 19.34 8.32 -0.73
CA THR A 197 18.94 7.58 0.47
C THR A 197 17.63 8.15 1.04
N PRO A 198 16.59 7.32 1.24
CA PRO A 198 15.36 7.77 1.87
C PRO A 198 15.60 8.01 3.36
N ASP A 199 15.01 9.08 3.89
CA ASP A 199 14.95 9.36 5.32
C ASP A 199 13.87 8.52 6.00
N ILE A 200 12.75 8.31 5.28
CA ILE A 200 11.59 7.57 5.77
C ILE A 200 11.23 6.51 4.74
N VAL A 201 11.05 5.28 5.21
CA VAL A 201 10.42 4.19 4.44
C VAL A 201 9.09 3.87 5.09
N LEU A 202 8.01 4.01 4.32
CA LEU A 202 6.66 3.64 4.74
C LEU A 202 6.33 2.28 4.15
N VAL A 203 5.87 1.35 4.99
CA VAL A 203 5.42 0.03 4.53
C VAL A 203 4.01 -0.21 5.02
N SER A 204 3.04 -0.22 4.11
CA SER A 204 1.61 -0.34 4.42
C SER A 204 1.25 -1.70 5.03
N HIS A 205 1.86 -2.79 4.56
CA HIS A 205 1.66 -4.14 5.06
C HIS A 205 2.75 -5.08 4.53
N ASN A 206 2.78 -6.32 5.00
CA ASN A 206 3.86 -7.27 4.70
C ASN A 206 3.61 -8.18 3.50
N HIS A 207 2.69 -7.86 2.58
CA HIS A 207 2.57 -8.66 1.36
C HIS A 207 3.85 -8.56 0.51
N PRO A 208 4.26 -9.64 -0.17
CA PRO A 208 5.53 -9.62 -0.93
C PRO A 208 5.56 -8.62 -2.10
N ASP A 209 4.41 -8.14 -2.59
CA ASP A 209 4.32 -7.07 -3.58
C ASP A 209 4.28 -5.65 -2.97
N HIS A 210 4.46 -5.54 -1.65
CA HIS A 210 4.64 -4.28 -0.90
C HIS A 210 5.93 -4.26 -0.07
N LEU A 211 6.46 -5.43 0.30
CA LEU A 211 7.68 -5.55 1.09
C LEU A 211 8.47 -6.80 0.71
N GLU A 212 9.57 -6.60 -0.02
CA GLU A 212 10.47 -7.70 -0.39
C GLU A 212 11.76 -7.74 0.49
N PRO A 213 12.28 -8.94 0.82
CA PRO A 213 13.50 -9.08 1.63
C PRO A 213 14.74 -8.38 1.06
N ASP A 214 14.89 -8.32 -0.26
CA ASP A 214 16.06 -7.72 -0.90
C ASP A 214 16.08 -6.19 -0.72
N SER A 215 14.92 -5.54 -0.82
CA SER A 215 14.75 -4.13 -0.48
C SER A 215 15.13 -3.85 0.96
N ILE A 216 14.65 -4.69 1.89
CA ILE A 216 14.97 -4.54 3.32
C ILE A 216 16.48 -4.60 3.54
N LYS A 217 17.16 -5.61 2.97
CA LYS A 217 18.61 -5.80 3.13
C LYS A 217 19.42 -4.67 2.52
N LYS A 218 19.03 -4.17 1.35
CA LYS A 218 19.71 -3.04 0.69
C LYS A 218 19.60 -1.76 1.51
N LEU A 219 18.42 -1.51 2.07
CA LEU A 219 18.12 -0.31 2.85
C LEU A 219 18.56 -0.40 4.32
N SER A 220 18.69 -1.59 4.91
CA SER A 220 19.12 -1.77 6.30
C SER A 220 20.52 -1.22 6.58
N THR A 221 21.38 -1.20 5.56
CA THR A 221 22.73 -0.64 5.63
C THR A 221 22.77 0.89 5.69
N LYS A 222 21.64 1.57 5.42
CA LYS A 222 21.56 3.03 5.42
C LYS A 222 21.42 3.56 6.85
N LYS A 223 22.32 4.47 7.24
CA LYS A 223 22.41 4.94 8.63
C LYS A 223 21.20 5.75 9.09
N ASN A 224 20.62 6.57 8.20
CA ASN A 224 19.63 7.59 8.57
C ASN A 224 18.21 7.26 8.06
N THR A 225 17.95 6.00 7.70
CA THR A 225 16.64 5.58 7.18
C THR A 225 15.78 5.04 8.32
N LEU A 226 14.66 5.73 8.58
CA LEU A 226 13.63 5.33 9.53
C LEU A 226 12.54 4.52 8.82
N TRP A 227 12.18 3.37 9.38
CA TRP A 227 11.09 2.53 8.91
C TRP A 227 9.85 2.77 9.75
N VAL A 228 8.74 3.14 9.10
CA VAL A 228 7.43 3.25 9.73
C VAL A 228 6.54 2.17 9.14
N VAL A 229 6.08 1.26 10.00
CA VAL A 229 5.36 0.04 9.61
C VAL A 229 4.21 -0.24 10.56
N PRO A 230 3.19 -1.00 10.14
CA PRO A 230 2.15 -1.44 11.06
C PRO A 230 2.67 -2.50 12.05
N ASP A 231 1.98 -2.59 13.18
CA ASP A 231 2.27 -3.52 14.27
C ASP A 231 2.50 -4.97 13.79
N GLY A 232 3.60 -5.59 14.23
CA GLY A 232 4.00 -6.96 13.88
C GLY A 232 4.96 -7.07 12.69
N VAL A 233 5.00 -6.08 11.79
CA VAL A 233 5.89 -6.09 10.61
C VAL A 233 7.37 -5.87 11.00
N GLY A 234 7.64 -5.21 12.12
CA GLY A 234 9.00 -4.95 12.58
C GLY A 234 9.79 -6.23 12.84
N SER A 235 9.13 -7.35 13.13
CA SER A 235 9.78 -8.66 13.25
C SER A 235 10.48 -9.10 11.95
N GLN A 236 9.82 -8.93 10.79
CA GLN A 236 10.38 -9.22 9.48
C GLN A 236 11.55 -8.29 9.16
N LEU A 237 11.44 -7.00 9.49
CA LEU A 237 12.52 -6.03 9.30
C LEU A 237 13.78 -6.39 10.11
N LYS A 238 13.61 -6.67 11.40
CA LYS A 238 14.70 -7.09 12.30
C LYS A 238 15.38 -8.37 11.79
N SER A 239 14.59 -9.35 11.35
CA SER A 239 15.14 -10.61 10.81
C SER A 239 15.96 -10.42 9.53
N ASN A 240 15.75 -9.31 8.81
CA ASN A 240 16.50 -8.94 7.60
C ASN A 240 17.56 -7.84 7.85
N GLY A 241 17.91 -7.60 9.12
CA GLY A 241 19.06 -6.78 9.51
C GLY A 241 18.78 -5.30 9.78
N VAL A 242 17.51 -4.88 9.84
CA VAL A 242 17.17 -3.51 10.27
C VAL A 242 17.31 -3.39 11.79
N GLU A 243 18.06 -2.39 12.25
CA GLU A 243 18.23 -2.10 13.66
C GLU A 243 16.88 -1.69 14.31
N SER A 244 16.58 -2.24 15.49
CA SER A 244 15.32 -1.95 16.21
C SER A 244 15.10 -0.46 16.48
N SER A 245 16.16 0.32 16.68
CA SER A 245 16.11 1.77 16.88
C SER A 245 15.62 2.56 15.65
N LYS A 246 15.61 1.93 14.48
CA LYS A 246 15.18 2.51 13.21
C LYS A 246 13.78 2.06 12.80
N ILE A 247 13.05 1.37 13.67
CA ILE A 247 11.72 0.84 13.37
C ILE A 247 10.70 1.49 14.30
N ILE A 248 9.67 2.08 13.71
CA ILE A 248 8.47 2.54 14.40
C ILE A 248 7.34 1.60 13.96
N GLU A 249 6.88 0.74 14.88
CA GLU A 249 5.68 -0.07 14.70
C GLU A 249 4.47 0.70 15.23
N MET A 250 3.44 0.85 14.39
CA MET A 250 2.24 1.62 14.73
C MET A 250 0.97 0.78 14.59
N SER A 251 0.06 0.93 15.54
CA SER A 251 -1.32 0.46 15.43
C SER A 251 -2.21 1.53 14.82
N TRP A 252 -3.41 1.14 14.36
CA TRP A 252 -4.37 2.08 13.81
C TRP A 252 -4.72 3.19 14.80
N TRP A 253 -4.99 4.36 14.25
CA TRP A 253 -5.33 5.59 14.95
C TRP A 253 -4.18 6.24 15.73
N GLN A 254 -3.00 5.61 15.76
CA GLN A 254 -1.82 6.23 16.37
C GLN A 254 -1.25 7.33 15.49
N ARG A 255 -0.79 8.39 16.13
CA ARG A 255 -0.01 9.49 15.53
C ARG A 255 1.32 9.58 16.26
N GLN A 256 2.41 9.59 15.51
CA GLN A 256 3.77 9.59 16.04
C GLN A 256 4.54 10.78 15.47
N ARG A 257 5.18 11.55 16.37
CA ARG A 257 6.14 12.58 15.99
C ARG A 257 7.43 11.93 15.52
N LEU A 258 7.89 12.31 14.34
CA LEU A 258 9.15 11.84 13.75
C LEU A 258 10.30 12.81 14.10
N ASP A 259 10.04 14.11 14.05
CA ASP A 259 10.95 15.17 14.47
C ASP A 259 10.19 16.47 14.81
N GLU A 260 10.86 17.61 14.83
CA GLU A 260 10.24 18.89 15.17
C GLU A 260 9.03 19.23 14.30
N HIS A 261 9.13 19.00 12.99
CA HIS A 261 8.18 19.42 11.96
C HIS A 261 7.34 18.27 11.41
N TRP A 262 7.81 17.04 11.55
CA TRP A 262 7.24 15.88 10.89
C TRP A 262 6.52 14.93 11.84
N GLU A 263 5.34 14.50 11.42
CA GLU A 263 4.54 13.48 12.09
C GLU A 263 3.98 12.49 11.08
N VAL A 264 3.62 11.31 11.56
CA VAL A 264 2.94 10.28 10.77
C VAL A 264 1.75 9.74 11.54
N ALA A 265 0.64 9.48 10.85
CA ALA A 265 -0.51 8.76 11.39
C ALA A 265 -0.65 7.41 10.69
N CYS A 266 -0.90 6.37 11.48
CA CYS A 266 -1.24 5.04 11.00
C CYS A 266 -2.78 4.93 10.93
N CYS A 267 -3.32 4.95 9.73
CA CYS A 267 -4.75 4.95 9.47
C CYS A 267 -5.24 3.53 9.15
N PRO A 268 -6.47 3.15 9.52
CA PRO A 268 -7.01 1.86 9.13
C PRO A 268 -7.14 1.70 7.62
N ALA A 269 -7.10 0.46 7.17
CA ALA A 269 -7.32 0.06 5.78
C ALA A 269 -8.17 -1.22 5.75
N LYS A 270 -9.01 -1.35 4.72
CA LYS A 270 -9.80 -2.56 4.48
C LYS A 270 -8.98 -3.52 3.63
N HIS A 271 -8.07 -4.23 4.28
CA HIS A 271 -7.14 -5.16 3.64
C HIS A 271 -6.75 -6.31 4.59
N TRP A 272 -5.65 -7.01 4.34
CA TRP A 272 -5.14 -8.12 5.15
C TRP A 272 -3.61 -8.16 5.11
N SER A 273 -3.00 -9.11 5.83
CA SER A 273 -1.54 -9.28 5.86
C SER A 273 -1.13 -10.75 5.83
N GLY A 274 0.10 -11.03 5.40
CA GLY A 274 0.69 -12.37 5.41
C GLY A 274 1.58 -12.65 4.19
N ASN A 275 2.69 -13.36 4.40
CA ASN A 275 3.58 -13.78 3.32
C ASN A 275 3.30 -15.20 2.83
N TRP A 276 2.67 -16.03 3.67
CA TRP A 276 2.53 -17.47 3.52
C TRP A 276 1.16 -17.97 3.99
N PHE A 277 0.91 -19.27 3.82
CA PHE A 277 -0.38 -19.88 4.18
C PHE A 277 -0.67 -19.95 5.69
N ILE A 278 0.30 -19.62 6.53
CA ILE A 278 0.22 -19.84 7.99
C ILE A 278 0.28 -18.54 8.81
N ASP A 279 0.79 -17.46 8.21
CA ASP A 279 1.01 -16.17 8.88
C ASP A 279 -0.07 -15.12 8.56
N PHE A 280 -1.20 -15.53 7.96
CA PHE A 280 -2.36 -14.67 7.73
C PHE A 280 -2.72 -13.84 8.96
N ASN A 281 -2.71 -12.52 8.79
CA ASN A 281 -3.07 -11.55 9.82
C ASN A 281 -2.28 -11.69 11.13
N ASN A 282 -1.04 -12.18 11.08
CA ASN A 282 -0.13 -12.14 12.24
C ASN A 282 0.43 -10.73 12.50
N SER A 283 0.43 -9.87 11.48
CA SER A 283 0.74 -8.43 11.60
C SER A 283 -0.47 -7.60 11.17
N LEU A 284 -0.47 -6.33 11.52
CA LEU A 284 -1.45 -5.37 11.05
C LEU A 284 -1.09 -4.90 9.62
N TRP A 285 -2.05 -4.26 8.95
CA TRP A 285 -1.94 -3.58 7.65
C TRP A 285 -2.52 -2.19 7.81
N CYS A 286 -2.08 -1.18 7.09
CA CYS A 286 -2.56 0.19 7.27
C CYS A 286 -2.40 1.05 6.02
N SER A 287 -2.87 2.29 6.15
CA SER A 287 -2.48 3.41 5.31
C SER A 287 -1.77 4.48 6.16
N PHE A 288 -1.00 5.39 5.56
CA PHE A 288 -0.24 6.41 6.29
C PHE A 288 -0.53 7.83 5.80
N ILE A 289 -0.78 8.74 6.73
CA ILE A 289 -0.79 10.18 6.45
C ILE A 289 0.46 10.80 7.09
N LEU A 290 1.29 11.47 6.29
CA LEU A 290 2.37 12.31 6.80
C LEU A 290 1.92 13.74 6.93
N PHE A 291 2.40 14.37 7.99
CA PHE A 291 2.17 15.76 8.30
C PHE A 291 3.50 16.50 8.33
N LYS A 292 3.48 17.71 7.77
CA LYS A 292 4.53 18.70 7.96
C LYS A 292 3.89 19.93 8.60
N ASP A 293 4.42 20.36 9.74
CA ASP A 293 3.88 21.49 10.51
C ASP A 293 2.36 21.33 10.75
N GLN A 294 1.95 20.11 11.13
CA GLN A 294 0.56 19.68 11.36
C GLN A 294 -0.36 19.66 10.12
N LYS A 295 0.15 19.98 8.92
CA LYS A 295 -0.62 19.92 7.66
C LYS A 295 -0.43 18.58 6.96
N PRO A 296 -1.50 17.92 6.49
CA PRO A 296 -1.38 16.65 5.76
C PRO A 296 -0.75 16.89 4.38
N VAL A 297 0.41 16.27 4.13
CA VAL A 297 1.18 16.47 2.88
C VAL A 297 1.20 15.25 1.98
N LEU A 298 1.15 14.05 2.55
CA LEU A 298 1.14 12.78 1.82
C LEU A 298 0.16 11.82 2.46
N TYR A 299 -0.72 11.22 1.66
CA TYR A 299 -1.51 10.06 2.06
C TYR A 299 -1.12 8.86 1.20
N HIS A 300 -0.34 7.93 1.78
CA HIS A 300 -0.07 6.63 1.19
C HIS A 300 -1.17 5.65 1.58
N MET A 301 -2.04 5.30 0.65
CA MET A 301 -3.22 4.49 0.96
C MET A 301 -2.91 3.00 1.17
N GLY A 302 -1.69 2.54 0.82
CA GLY A 302 -1.39 1.11 0.76
C GLY A 302 -2.38 0.39 -0.16
N ASP A 303 -2.76 -0.83 0.20
CA ASP A 303 -3.92 -1.50 -0.36
C ASP A 303 -5.11 -1.35 0.57
N THR A 304 -6.24 -0.94 0.03
CA THR A 304 -7.50 -0.86 0.78
C THR A 304 -8.68 -0.98 -0.17
N GLY A 305 -9.75 -1.61 0.30
CA GLY A 305 -11.07 -1.50 -0.32
C GLY A 305 -11.77 -0.19 0.04
N TYR A 306 -12.78 0.17 -0.74
CA TYR A 306 -13.59 1.35 -0.46
C TYR A 306 -14.53 1.07 0.73
N GLN A 307 -14.56 2.00 1.69
CA GLN A 307 -15.61 2.07 2.70
C GLN A 307 -15.83 3.53 3.10
N GLN A 308 -17.03 4.04 2.88
CA GLN A 308 -17.33 5.47 3.05
C GLN A 308 -17.11 5.93 4.51
N ASP A 309 -17.72 5.22 5.47
CA ASP A 309 -17.61 5.55 6.90
C ASP A 309 -16.16 5.54 7.41
N LEU A 310 -15.29 4.70 6.82
CA LEU A 310 -13.87 4.66 7.16
C LEU A 310 -13.17 5.95 6.73
N PHE A 311 -13.36 6.36 5.47
CA PHE A 311 -12.73 7.58 4.96
C PHE A 311 -13.27 8.84 5.64
N GLU A 312 -14.57 8.86 5.97
CA GLU A 312 -15.17 9.92 6.80
C GLU A 312 -14.48 10.02 8.17
N SER A 313 -14.25 8.88 8.82
CA SER A 313 -13.56 8.81 10.11
C SER A 313 -12.10 9.28 10.02
N ILE A 314 -11.37 8.84 8.99
CA ILE A 314 -9.98 9.26 8.73
C ILE A 314 -9.90 10.77 8.47
N LYS A 315 -10.78 11.29 7.60
CA LYS A 315 -10.82 12.72 7.30
C LYS A 315 -11.14 13.54 8.54
N SER A 316 -12.15 13.14 9.31
CA SER A 316 -12.53 13.79 10.57
C SER A 316 -11.35 13.83 11.56
N GLN A 317 -10.66 12.71 11.73
CA GLN A 317 -9.57 12.57 12.71
C GLN A 317 -8.29 13.34 12.31
N TYR A 318 -7.95 13.35 11.02
CA TYR A 318 -6.60 13.74 10.59
C TYR A 318 -6.53 14.94 9.65
N CYS A 319 -7.56 15.15 8.83
CA CYS A 319 -7.49 16.15 7.77
C CYS A 319 -8.40 17.35 8.05
N ALA A 320 -9.52 17.15 8.75
CA ALA A 320 -10.63 18.10 8.84
C ALA A 320 -10.96 18.64 7.44
N ASN A 321 -10.78 19.95 7.22
CA ASN A 321 -10.97 20.61 5.92
C ASN A 321 -9.65 20.96 5.19
N GLN A 322 -8.50 20.50 5.70
CA GLN A 322 -7.21 20.77 5.06
C GLN A 322 -7.03 19.87 3.82
N PRO A 323 -6.66 20.44 2.66
CA PRO A 323 -6.39 19.64 1.46
C PRO A 323 -5.09 18.86 1.61
N ILE A 324 -5.08 17.61 1.14
CA ILE A 324 -3.87 16.78 1.09
C ILE A 324 -3.07 17.13 -0.17
N SER A 325 -1.75 17.30 -0.05
CA SER A 325 -0.92 17.69 -1.19
C SER A 325 -0.76 16.57 -2.22
N LEU A 326 -0.52 15.34 -1.75
CA LEU A 326 -0.41 14.15 -2.59
C LEU A 326 -1.13 12.95 -1.95
N ILE A 327 -1.96 12.26 -2.73
CA ILE A 327 -2.48 10.93 -2.41
C ILE A 327 -1.87 9.91 -3.38
N LEU A 328 -1.37 8.81 -2.84
CA LEU A 328 -1.02 7.60 -3.59
C LEU A 328 -2.14 6.59 -3.38
N ALA A 329 -2.93 6.31 -4.41
CA ALA A 329 -4.14 5.49 -4.31
C ALA A 329 -4.04 4.24 -5.20
N PRO A 330 -4.29 3.03 -4.67
CA PRO A 330 -4.26 1.81 -5.47
C PRO A 330 -5.43 1.81 -6.46
N ILE A 331 -5.16 1.44 -7.71
CA ILE A 331 -6.18 1.35 -8.77
C ILE A 331 -6.22 -0.01 -9.49
N GLY A 332 -5.37 -0.96 -9.10
CA GLY A 332 -5.35 -2.32 -9.64
C GLY A 332 -5.97 -3.35 -8.70
N GLN A 333 -6.06 -4.59 -9.18
CA GLN A 333 -6.52 -5.75 -8.42
C GLN A 333 -7.98 -5.67 -7.92
N TYR A 334 -8.78 -4.72 -8.39
CA TYR A 334 -10.16 -4.51 -7.95
C TYR A 334 -11.16 -5.52 -8.52
N THR A 335 -10.78 -6.29 -9.55
CA THR A 335 -11.62 -7.37 -10.08
C THR A 335 -11.08 -8.74 -9.67
N THR A 336 -11.97 -9.59 -9.15
CA THR A 336 -11.68 -11.00 -8.90
C THR A 336 -12.77 -11.87 -9.53
N SER A 337 -12.75 -13.19 -9.30
CA SER A 337 -13.77 -14.09 -9.87
C SER A 337 -15.21 -13.82 -9.38
N LYS A 338 -15.37 -12.91 -8.40
CA LYS A 338 -16.62 -12.22 -8.06
C LYS A 338 -16.48 -10.74 -8.45
N VAL A 339 -17.58 -10.16 -8.89
CA VAL A 339 -17.72 -8.83 -9.50
C VAL A 339 -17.27 -7.65 -8.60
N THR A 340 -16.87 -7.87 -7.34
CA THR A 340 -16.25 -6.85 -6.48
C THR A 340 -15.20 -7.46 -5.55
N ASN A 341 -13.92 -7.11 -5.73
CA ASN A 341 -12.93 -7.32 -4.67
C ASN A 341 -13.19 -6.30 -3.56
N HIS A 342 -13.43 -6.76 -2.33
CA HIS A 342 -13.68 -5.87 -1.21
C HIS A 342 -12.39 -5.34 -0.54
N HIS A 343 -11.21 -5.79 -0.99
CA HIS A 343 -9.90 -5.45 -0.41
C HIS A 343 -9.12 -4.41 -1.21
N HIS A 344 -9.61 -4.05 -2.40
CA HIS A 344 -8.96 -3.13 -3.34
C HIS A 344 -10.00 -2.19 -3.94
N MET A 345 -9.67 -0.90 -4.03
CA MET A 345 -10.51 0.09 -4.69
C MET A 345 -10.39 0.00 -6.21
N SER A 346 -11.50 0.25 -6.90
CA SER A 346 -11.53 0.55 -8.32
C SER A 346 -11.09 1.99 -8.62
N PRO A 347 -10.67 2.29 -9.86
CA PRO A 347 -10.40 3.66 -10.31
C PRO A 347 -11.55 4.64 -10.01
N THR A 348 -12.80 4.20 -10.16
CA THR A 348 -14.00 5.01 -9.89
C THR A 348 -14.14 5.36 -8.41
N GLU A 349 -13.80 4.42 -7.51
CA GLU A 349 -13.81 4.69 -6.06
C GLU A 349 -12.66 5.62 -5.67
N VAL A 350 -11.49 5.51 -6.31
CA VAL A 350 -10.38 6.45 -6.10
C VAL A 350 -10.75 7.88 -6.46
N VAL A 351 -11.51 8.11 -7.54
CA VAL A 351 -12.03 9.44 -7.90
C VAL A 351 -12.92 10.01 -6.79
N LYS A 352 -13.81 9.19 -6.20
CA LYS A 352 -14.66 9.60 -5.07
C LYS A 352 -13.81 9.98 -3.85
N VAL A 353 -12.83 9.15 -3.50
CA VAL A 353 -11.93 9.40 -2.36
C VAL A 353 -11.09 10.66 -2.58
N ALA A 354 -10.52 10.85 -3.77
CA ALA A 354 -9.72 12.02 -4.11
C ALA A 354 -10.50 13.33 -3.95
N SER A 355 -11.73 13.36 -4.48
CA SER A 355 -12.65 14.49 -4.32
C SER A 355 -13.00 14.70 -2.84
N PHE A 356 -13.32 13.63 -2.12
CA PHE A 356 -13.68 13.68 -0.71
C PHE A 356 -12.56 14.27 0.17
N PHE A 357 -11.30 13.94 -0.07
CA PHE A 357 -10.15 14.49 0.67
C PHE A 357 -9.66 15.85 0.16
N ASN A 358 -10.31 16.43 -0.86
CA ASN A 358 -9.90 17.68 -1.49
C ASN A 358 -8.40 17.67 -1.88
N ALA A 359 -7.94 16.55 -2.45
CA ALA A 359 -6.54 16.32 -2.76
C ALA A 359 -6.07 17.24 -3.90
N LYS A 360 -4.89 17.86 -3.76
CA LYS A 360 -4.28 18.65 -4.83
C LYS A 360 -3.79 17.76 -5.97
N LYS A 361 -3.19 16.63 -5.61
CA LYS A 361 -2.75 15.58 -6.54
C LYS A 361 -3.13 14.21 -5.99
N THR A 362 -3.67 13.36 -6.86
CA THR A 362 -3.87 11.94 -6.58
C THR A 362 -3.26 11.15 -7.72
N MET A 363 -2.22 10.39 -7.41
CA MET A 363 -1.55 9.50 -8.35
C MET A 363 -2.05 8.06 -8.14
N GLY A 364 -2.62 7.48 -9.19
CA GLY A 364 -2.98 6.06 -9.20
C GLY A 364 -1.74 5.17 -9.20
N VAL A 365 -1.67 4.21 -8.27
CA VAL A 365 -0.58 3.23 -8.09
C VAL A 365 -1.13 1.79 -8.08
N HIS A 366 -0.30 0.79 -7.82
CA HIS A 366 -0.70 -0.64 -7.71
C HIS A 366 -1.28 -1.26 -8.99
N TYR A 367 -0.84 -0.80 -10.17
CA TYR A 367 -1.29 -1.37 -11.44
C TYR A 367 -0.14 -1.52 -12.43
N GLY A 368 -0.34 -2.31 -13.49
CA GLY A 368 0.60 -2.47 -14.60
C GLY A 368 1.96 -3.10 -14.25
N THR A 369 2.19 -3.47 -12.99
CA THR A 369 3.48 -3.99 -12.51
C THR A 369 3.46 -5.51 -12.42
N PHE A 370 2.42 -6.09 -11.84
CA PHE A 370 2.20 -7.52 -11.75
C PHE A 370 0.76 -7.85 -12.14
N ALA A 371 0.53 -9.05 -12.70
CA ALA A 371 -0.82 -9.55 -13.00
C ALA A 371 -1.42 -10.20 -11.73
N LEU A 372 -2.05 -9.38 -10.87
CA LEU A 372 -2.63 -9.82 -9.59
C LEU A 372 -4.17 -9.87 -9.59
N GLY A 373 -4.80 -9.02 -10.39
CA GLY A 373 -6.25 -9.00 -10.62
C GLY A 373 -6.68 -9.78 -11.86
N LEU A 374 -7.97 -9.73 -12.17
CA LEU A 374 -8.55 -10.29 -13.40
C LEU A 374 -8.84 -9.22 -14.47
N GLU A 375 -8.62 -7.95 -14.16
CA GLU A 375 -8.91 -6.84 -15.06
C GLU A 375 -7.90 -6.80 -16.22
N PRO A 376 -8.31 -6.26 -17.40
CA PRO A 376 -7.35 -5.99 -18.46
C PRO A 376 -6.24 -5.04 -17.99
N LEU A 377 -4.98 -5.34 -18.33
CA LEU A 377 -3.80 -4.67 -17.76
C LEU A 377 -3.77 -3.13 -17.92
N ALA A 378 -4.28 -2.60 -19.04
CA ALA A 378 -4.33 -1.17 -19.32
C ALA A 378 -5.63 -0.50 -18.84
N GLU A 379 -6.63 -1.27 -18.39
CA GLU A 379 -7.93 -0.77 -17.96
C GLU A 379 -7.84 0.16 -16.74
N PRO A 380 -7.10 -0.15 -15.66
CA PRO A 380 -6.95 0.75 -14.52
C PRO A 380 -6.51 2.17 -14.92
N ARG A 381 -5.49 2.27 -15.78
CA ARG A 381 -4.95 3.52 -16.30
C ARG A 381 -6.00 4.32 -17.03
N ARG A 382 -6.66 3.67 -18.00
CA ARG A 382 -7.67 4.28 -18.86
C ARG A 382 -8.86 4.77 -18.05
N LEU A 383 -9.42 3.92 -17.18
CA LEU A 383 -10.59 4.25 -16.38
C LEU A 383 -10.30 5.40 -15.41
N LEU A 384 -9.15 5.42 -14.73
CA LEU A 384 -8.85 6.54 -13.83
C LEU A 384 -8.80 7.87 -14.59
N ALA A 385 -8.12 7.89 -15.75
CA ALA A 385 -8.02 9.09 -16.57
C ALA A 385 -9.39 9.57 -17.10
N GLU A 386 -10.22 8.66 -17.60
CA GLU A 386 -11.57 8.98 -18.08
C GLU A 386 -12.49 9.50 -16.97
N MET A 387 -12.50 8.83 -15.81
CA MET A 387 -13.35 9.21 -14.68
C MET A 387 -12.91 10.53 -14.06
N ALA A 388 -11.60 10.76 -13.93
CA ALA A 388 -11.07 12.04 -13.47
C ALA A 388 -11.44 13.20 -14.40
N ALA A 389 -11.34 12.99 -15.72
CA ALA A 389 -11.72 13.99 -16.71
C ALA A 389 -13.22 14.29 -16.69
N ALA A 390 -14.07 13.25 -16.56
CA ALA A 390 -15.53 13.40 -16.47
C ALA A 390 -15.96 14.25 -15.27
N GLU A 391 -15.25 14.14 -14.14
CA GLU A 391 -15.51 14.91 -12.91
C GLU A 391 -14.74 16.25 -12.86
N GLY A 392 -13.99 16.61 -13.91
CA GLY A 392 -13.19 17.84 -13.95
C GLY A 392 -12.00 17.87 -12.98
N LEU A 393 -11.55 16.71 -12.49
CA LEU A 393 -10.48 16.57 -11.50
C LEU A 393 -9.09 16.48 -12.15
N ASN A 394 -8.57 17.61 -12.61
CA ASN A 394 -7.23 17.71 -13.23
C ASN A 394 -6.05 17.30 -12.30
N GLY A 395 -6.31 17.17 -11.00
CA GLY A 395 -5.35 16.70 -9.99
C GLY A 395 -5.25 15.18 -9.90
N VAL A 396 -6.18 14.43 -10.49
CA VAL A 396 -6.28 12.96 -10.39
C VAL A 396 -5.81 12.35 -11.71
N PHE A 397 -4.80 11.49 -11.66
CA PHE A 397 -4.19 10.91 -12.85
C PHE A 397 -3.58 9.54 -12.54
N PRO A 398 -3.53 8.62 -13.51
CA PRO A 398 -2.77 7.39 -13.35
C PRO A 398 -1.28 7.72 -13.31
N GLY A 399 -0.53 7.11 -12.39
CA GLY A 399 0.92 7.23 -12.38
C GLY A 399 1.51 6.67 -13.66
N GLU A 400 2.62 7.24 -14.13
CA GLU A 400 3.38 6.72 -15.26
C GLU A 400 4.74 6.20 -14.77
N PHE A 401 5.17 5.03 -15.25
CA PHE A 401 6.37 4.37 -14.73
C PHE A 401 7.59 5.26 -14.91
N GLY A 402 8.25 5.60 -13.80
CA GLY A 402 9.47 6.42 -13.79
C GLY A 402 9.27 7.89 -14.12
N GLN A 403 8.03 8.34 -14.34
CA GLN A 403 7.77 9.76 -14.59
C GLN A 403 7.97 10.55 -13.30
N THR A 404 8.86 11.53 -13.34
CA THR A 404 9.04 12.49 -12.25
C THR A 404 8.11 13.67 -12.43
N VAL A 405 7.25 13.90 -11.45
CA VAL A 405 6.33 15.03 -11.39
C VAL A 405 6.82 16.01 -10.33
N THR A 406 6.81 17.29 -10.67
CA THR A 406 7.13 18.38 -9.74
C THR A 406 5.97 19.34 -9.63
N CYS A 407 5.59 19.70 -8.40
CA CYS A 407 4.57 20.70 -8.13
C CYS A 407 4.84 21.45 -6.83
N LYS A 408 4.04 22.50 -6.59
CA LYS A 408 4.07 23.30 -5.37
C LYS A 408 3.04 22.77 -4.37
N ILE A 409 3.44 22.72 -3.10
CA ILE A 409 2.62 22.27 -1.96
C ILE A 409 1.70 23.38 -1.45
#